data_AF-A0A0C9WAY5-F1
#
_entry.id   AF-A0A0C9WAY5-F1
#
_cell.length_a   1.000
_cell.length_b   1.000
_cell.length_c   1.000
_cell.angle_alpha   90.00
_cell.angle_beta   90.00
_cell.angle_gamma   90.00
#
_symmetry.space_group_name_H-M   'P 1'
#
loop_
_entity.id
_entity.type
_entity.pdbx_description
1 polymer ?
#
loop_
_entity_poly.entity_id
_entity_poly.type
_entity_poly.pdbx_seq_one_letter_code
_entity_poly.pdbx_strand_id
1 'polypeptide(L)'
;MQVDSDFSDDEDLNYSPFSAMRVPPDLAFELDSDDEPKNPPIQLAHTRRLRERLPPDEATKVEAVLIYMDTLSLNLPIFLDLLSWGDQVCVQNMKINHERTALMVSEELPSILERWYKPPRSQGSTSVRAEGARPVLEREAFDCVARVVEEELDGVKDSMRCPAEDLSTEGLTSFQIEDLMLKLKRDTDKNPDLVEKSRSHHNSRFAKLLTTFLRSQGTPAKSIDLLRAFGLTMSHQWSVRALNKISENEMAKVREMVQTLLFVITHDNGNIPFRVFSQRLDNQSHFDSGTASTVFFQPNAPPEPPLCNRTLQEFHAQGRKTPLTVNELYDLSQRRVQFRLISTA
;
A
#
# COMPACT_ATOMS: atom_id res chain seq x y z
N MET A 1 -51.91 -6.82 -7.48
CA MET A 1 -52.53 -8.09 -7.02
C MET A 1 -52.34 -9.05 -8.19
N GLN A 2 -51.44 -10.02 -8.19
CA GLN A 2 -50.76 -10.78 -7.14
C GLN A 2 -49.23 -10.75 -7.33
N VAL A 3 -48.54 -11.03 -6.23
CA VAL A 3 -47.10 -11.12 -6.05
C VAL A 3 -46.74 -12.60 -6.14
N ASP A 4 -45.78 -12.96 -7.00
CA ASP A 4 -45.06 -14.22 -6.90
C ASP A 4 -43.67 -13.91 -6.34
N SER A 5 -43.54 -14.19 -5.05
CA SER A 5 -42.31 -14.24 -4.27
C SER A 5 -42.03 -15.71 -3.99
N ASP A 6 -40.86 -16.20 -4.41
CA ASP A 6 -40.08 -17.25 -3.73
C ASP A 6 -38.79 -17.50 -4.52
N PHE A 7 -37.78 -16.70 -4.22
CA PHE A 7 -36.38 -17.12 -4.35
C PHE A 7 -35.83 -17.16 -2.92
N SER A 8 -35.56 -18.37 -2.45
CA SER A 8 -35.05 -18.68 -1.11
C SER A 8 -33.60 -18.20 -0.95
N ASP A 9 -33.39 -17.25 -0.03
CA ASP A 9 -32.09 -16.79 0.48
C ASP A 9 -31.58 -17.74 1.58
N ASP A 10 -30.96 -18.87 1.23
CA ASP A 10 -30.44 -19.83 2.23
C ASP A 10 -29.07 -20.47 1.85
N GLU A 11 -28.16 -19.75 1.17
CA GLU A 11 -26.79 -20.25 0.96
C GLU A 11 -25.63 -19.32 1.38
N ASP A 12 -25.88 -18.20 2.07
CA ASP A 12 -24.82 -17.24 2.44
C ASP A 12 -24.38 -17.27 3.93
N LEU A 13 -24.48 -18.42 4.60
CA LEU A 13 -24.00 -18.57 5.99
C LEU A 13 -22.60 -19.17 6.13
N ASN A 14 -21.84 -19.36 5.05
CA ASN A 14 -20.51 -19.97 5.14
C ASN A 14 -19.40 -19.24 4.39
N TYR A 15 -19.61 -17.99 3.98
CA TYR A 15 -18.55 -17.18 3.39
C TYR A 15 -17.62 -16.62 4.48
N SER A 16 -16.60 -17.40 4.84
CA SER A 16 -15.42 -16.88 5.56
C SER A 16 -14.40 -16.41 4.53
N PRO A 17 -14.09 -15.10 4.45
CA PRO A 17 -13.16 -14.55 3.45
C PRO A 17 -11.71 -15.03 3.65
N PHE A 18 -11.43 -15.75 4.74
CA PHE A 18 -10.11 -16.32 5.05
C PHE A 18 -9.97 -17.81 4.68
N SER A 19 -11.04 -18.52 4.33
CA SER A 19 -10.95 -19.93 3.91
C SER A 19 -10.40 -20.12 2.49
N ALA A 20 -10.37 -19.05 1.67
CA ALA A 20 -9.97 -19.12 0.27
C ALA A 20 -8.46 -18.92 0.02
N MET A 21 -7.65 -18.59 1.04
CA MET A 21 -6.20 -18.61 0.91
C MET A 21 -5.66 -20.02 1.13
N ARG A 22 -5.98 -20.92 0.22
CA ARG A 22 -5.15 -22.11 0.01
C ARG A 22 -3.91 -21.62 -0.72
N VAL A 23 -2.84 -21.40 0.01
CA VAL A 23 -1.51 -21.14 -0.57
C VAL A 23 -1.26 -22.29 -1.56
N PRO A 24 -1.08 -22.00 -2.86
CA PRO A 24 -0.69 -23.02 -3.82
C PRO A 24 0.58 -23.73 -3.32
N PRO A 25 0.74 -25.05 -3.52
CA PRO A 25 1.95 -25.77 -3.09
C PRO A 25 3.24 -25.09 -3.58
N ASP A 26 3.12 -24.39 -4.70
CA ASP A 26 4.18 -23.72 -5.45
C ASP A 26 4.56 -22.33 -4.88
N LEU A 27 3.85 -21.85 -3.85
CA LEU A 27 4.10 -20.60 -3.11
C LEU A 27 4.34 -20.86 -1.62
N ALA A 28 4.65 -22.10 -1.23
CA ALA A 28 5.30 -22.32 0.05
C ALA A 28 6.56 -21.45 0.06
N PHE A 29 6.61 -20.47 0.97
CA PHE A 29 7.84 -19.79 1.31
C PHE A 29 8.84 -20.90 1.64
N GLU A 30 9.77 -21.19 0.74
CA GLU A 30 10.98 -21.92 1.07
C GLU A 30 11.69 -21.01 2.08
N LEU A 31 11.44 -21.26 3.36
CA LEU A 31 12.36 -20.84 4.39
C LEU A 31 13.68 -21.49 3.99
N ASP A 32 14.62 -20.70 3.46
CA ASP A 32 16.00 -21.12 3.27
C ASP A 32 16.46 -21.75 4.58
N SER A 33 16.48 -23.07 4.61
CA SER A 33 16.90 -23.89 5.75
C SER A 33 18.42 -24.06 5.75
N ASP A 34 19.13 -23.02 5.32
CA ASP A 34 20.59 -23.03 5.11
C ASP A 34 21.41 -22.99 6.41
N ASP A 35 20.76 -23.08 7.57
CA ASP A 35 21.39 -23.19 8.88
C ASP A 35 20.91 -24.45 9.65
N GLU A 36 20.90 -25.62 9.02
CA GLU A 36 20.91 -26.86 9.80
C GLU A 36 22.24 -26.95 10.56
N PRO A 37 22.25 -26.90 11.91
CA PRO A 37 23.50 -26.89 12.66
C PRO A 37 24.23 -28.22 12.41
N LYS A 38 25.49 -28.11 11.95
CA LYS A 38 26.38 -29.24 11.58
C LYS A 38 26.48 -30.35 12.64
N ASN A 39 26.07 -30.08 13.88
CA ASN A 39 25.79 -31.08 14.90
C ASN A 39 24.50 -30.72 15.63
N PRO A 40 23.48 -31.61 15.68
CA PRO A 40 22.30 -31.38 16.50
C PRO A 40 22.69 -31.32 17.99
N PRO A 41 22.02 -30.49 18.81
CA PRO A 41 22.32 -30.40 20.23
C PRO A 41 22.27 -31.76 20.93
N ILE A 42 23.24 -32.03 21.82
CA ILE A 42 23.39 -33.31 22.55
C ILE A 42 22.10 -33.68 23.30
N GLN A 43 21.34 -32.66 23.74
CA GLN A 43 20.07 -32.76 24.43
C GLN A 43 19.01 -33.51 23.60
N LEU A 44 18.96 -33.30 22.28
CA LEU A 44 18.01 -33.99 21.39
C LEU A 44 18.22 -35.49 21.38
N ALA A 45 19.48 -35.92 21.26
CA ALA A 45 19.84 -37.34 21.27
C ALA A 45 19.51 -37.99 22.62
N HIS A 46 19.65 -37.23 23.72
CA HIS A 46 19.29 -37.71 25.05
C HIS A 46 17.77 -37.89 25.21
N THR A 47 16.97 -36.89 24.84
CA THR A 47 15.50 -36.96 24.91
C THR A 47 14.93 -38.08 24.05
N ARG A 48 15.40 -38.23 22.80
CA ARG A 48 14.99 -39.34 21.93
C ARG A 48 15.27 -40.72 22.55
N ARG A 49 16.47 -40.92 23.12
CA ARG A 49 16.82 -42.18 23.80
C ARG A 49 15.95 -42.46 25.02
N LEU A 50 15.59 -41.43 25.78
CA LEU A 50 14.69 -41.60 26.93
C LEU A 50 13.28 -41.96 26.47
N ARG A 51 12.80 -41.38 25.37
CA ARG A 51 11.49 -41.66 24.79
C ARG A 51 11.39 -43.09 24.25
N GLU A 52 12.42 -43.57 23.54
CA GLU A 52 12.48 -44.95 23.05
C GLU A 52 12.48 -46.00 24.17
N ARG A 53 13.02 -45.64 25.35
CA ARG A 53 13.09 -46.51 26.53
C ARG A 53 11.90 -46.35 27.46
N LEU A 54 10.95 -45.48 27.13
CA LEU A 54 9.82 -45.21 28.00
C LEU A 54 8.85 -46.42 27.95
N PRO A 55 8.59 -47.09 29.08
CA PRO A 55 7.65 -48.20 29.14
C PRO A 55 6.21 -47.68 28.94
N PRO A 56 5.27 -48.56 28.55
CA PRO A 56 3.89 -48.18 28.21
C PRO A 56 3.09 -47.58 29.37
N ASP A 57 3.57 -47.72 30.62
CA ASP A 57 2.96 -47.13 31.81
C ASP A 57 3.43 -45.68 32.04
N GLU A 58 3.16 -44.81 31.07
CA GLU A 58 3.60 -43.40 31.10
C GLU A 58 2.80 -42.58 32.14
N ALA A 59 1.50 -42.90 32.29
CA ALA A 59 0.59 -42.16 33.15
C ALA A 59 1.01 -42.19 34.62
N THR A 60 1.39 -43.36 35.15
CA THR A 60 1.82 -43.51 36.55
C THR A 60 3.12 -42.74 36.84
N LYS A 61 4.01 -42.61 35.86
CA LYS A 61 5.22 -41.79 36.01
C LYS A 61 4.91 -40.30 36.07
N VAL A 62 4.01 -39.83 35.19
CA VAL A 62 3.57 -38.43 35.20
C VAL A 62 2.86 -38.10 36.52
N GLU A 63 1.98 -38.99 36.99
CA GLU A 63 1.30 -38.83 38.29
C GLU A 63 2.29 -38.76 39.46
N ALA A 64 3.31 -39.63 39.48
CA ALA A 64 4.34 -39.59 40.51
C ALA A 64 5.12 -38.27 40.53
N VAL A 65 5.40 -37.68 39.36
CA VAL A 65 6.03 -36.36 39.26
C VAL A 65 5.12 -35.28 39.82
N LEU A 66 3.83 -35.29 39.48
CA LEU A 66 2.86 -34.31 40.00
C LEU A 66 2.74 -34.38 41.53
N ILE A 67 2.64 -35.59 42.08
CA ILE A 67 2.62 -35.80 43.54
C ILE A 67 3.90 -35.26 44.17
N TYR A 68 5.06 -35.51 43.56
CA TYR A 68 6.33 -34.99 44.08
C TYR A 68 6.38 -33.45 44.04
N MET A 69 5.87 -32.83 42.99
CA MET A 69 5.76 -31.36 42.91
C MET A 69 4.89 -30.80 44.04
N ASP A 70 3.78 -31.46 44.37
CA ASP A 70 2.91 -31.06 45.49
C ASP A 70 3.67 -31.12 46.82
N THR A 71 4.52 -32.12 47.04
CA THR A 71 5.37 -32.18 48.25
C THR A 71 6.36 -31.01 48.35
N LEU A 72 6.74 -30.43 47.21
CA LEU A 72 7.60 -29.26 47.12
C LEU A 72 6.82 -27.94 47.12
N SER A 73 5.49 -27.98 47.28
CA SER A 73 4.61 -26.82 47.14
C SER A 73 4.73 -26.12 45.77
N LEU A 74 5.00 -26.89 44.72
CA LEU A 74 5.04 -26.42 43.34
C LEU A 74 3.88 -27.04 42.56
N ASN A 75 3.26 -26.24 41.67
CA ASN A 75 2.33 -26.76 40.68
C ASN A 75 2.91 -26.60 39.27
N LEU A 76 2.28 -27.22 38.28
CA LEU A 76 2.79 -27.23 36.90
C LEU A 76 2.97 -25.81 36.32
N PRO A 77 2.04 -24.85 36.47
CA PRO A 77 2.25 -23.47 36.03
C PRO A 77 3.45 -22.79 36.67
N ILE A 78 3.59 -22.86 38.01
CA ILE A 78 4.71 -22.23 38.74
C ILE A 78 6.04 -22.87 38.31
N PHE A 79 6.06 -24.19 38.16
CA PHE A 79 7.26 -24.88 37.70
C PHE A 79 7.66 -24.46 36.29
N LEU A 80 6.71 -24.38 35.34
CA LEU A 80 7.00 -23.96 33.97
C LEU A 80 7.46 -22.51 33.91
N ASP A 81 6.90 -21.63 34.74
CA ASP A 81 7.32 -20.22 34.84
C ASP A 81 8.77 -20.09 35.37
N LEU A 82 9.08 -20.78 36.48
CA LEU A 82 10.42 -20.81 37.07
C LEU A 82 11.47 -21.51 36.19
N LEU A 83 11.10 -22.62 35.54
CA LEU A 83 11.96 -23.32 34.57
C LEU A 83 12.27 -22.44 33.37
N SER A 84 11.36 -21.54 33.01
CA SER A 84 11.51 -20.58 31.92
C SER A 84 12.39 -19.39 32.36
N TRP A 85 11.88 -18.17 32.33
CA TRP A 85 12.62 -16.96 32.70
C TRP A 85 11.92 -16.16 33.82
N GLY A 86 11.03 -16.81 34.60
CA GLY A 86 10.24 -16.16 35.65
C GLY A 86 11.02 -15.74 36.89
N ASP A 87 12.20 -16.31 37.15
CA ASP A 87 13.07 -15.94 38.27
C ASP A 87 14.56 -15.89 37.92
N GLN A 88 15.25 -14.87 38.44
CA GLN A 88 16.66 -14.60 38.12
C GLN A 88 17.62 -15.64 38.73
N VAL A 89 17.28 -16.23 39.88
CA VAL A 89 18.10 -17.28 40.51
C VAL A 89 17.99 -18.57 39.70
N CYS A 90 16.80 -18.89 39.22
CA CYS A 90 16.57 -20.01 38.30
C CYS A 90 17.33 -19.86 36.97
N VAL A 91 17.40 -18.64 36.41
CA VAL A 91 18.14 -18.35 35.17
C VAL A 91 19.65 -18.63 35.31
N GLN A 92 20.23 -18.41 36.48
CA GLN A 92 21.66 -18.63 36.74
C GLN A 92 22.02 -20.09 37.04
N ASN A 93 21.03 -20.92 37.38
CA ASN A 93 21.26 -22.32 37.73
C ASN A 93 21.60 -23.15 36.48
N MET A 94 22.80 -23.74 36.45
CA MET A 94 23.28 -24.50 35.29
C MET A 94 22.40 -25.71 34.95
N LYS A 95 21.81 -26.37 35.95
CA LYS A 95 20.94 -27.53 35.72
C LYS A 95 19.62 -27.09 35.10
N ILE A 96 19.00 -26.04 35.64
CA ILE A 96 17.74 -25.48 35.11
C ILE A 96 17.95 -24.96 33.68
N ASN A 97 19.06 -24.27 33.45
CA ASN A 97 19.40 -23.80 32.10
C ASN A 97 19.57 -24.97 31.12
N HIS A 98 20.24 -26.06 31.52
CA HIS A 98 20.39 -27.25 30.68
C HIS A 98 19.04 -27.86 30.29
N GLU A 99 18.14 -28.07 31.25
CA GLU A 99 16.80 -28.61 31.00
C GLU A 99 15.94 -27.66 30.16
N ARG A 100 16.03 -26.34 30.40
CA ARG A 100 15.36 -25.33 29.58
C ARG A 100 15.85 -25.37 28.13
N THR A 101 17.16 -25.42 27.90
CA THR A 101 17.70 -25.58 26.54
C THR A 101 17.23 -26.88 25.90
N ALA A 102 17.19 -27.98 26.65
CA ALA A 102 16.67 -29.25 26.16
C ALA A 102 15.21 -29.13 25.70
N LEU A 103 14.36 -28.41 26.45
CA LEU A 103 12.97 -28.13 26.08
C LEU A 103 12.87 -27.24 24.83
N MET A 104 13.60 -26.11 24.78
CA MET A 104 13.50 -25.12 23.69
C MET A 104 13.95 -25.65 22.34
N VAL A 105 14.89 -26.60 22.32
CA VAL A 105 15.37 -27.21 21.07
C VAL A 105 14.69 -28.55 20.78
N SER A 106 13.78 -29.02 21.65
CA SER A 106 13.12 -30.32 21.48
C SER A 106 12.18 -30.36 20.27
N GLU A 107 12.10 -31.54 19.64
CA GLU A 107 11.08 -31.82 18.61
C GLU A 107 9.68 -31.97 19.22
N GLU A 108 9.62 -32.21 20.52
CA GLU A 108 8.39 -32.32 21.29
C GLU A 108 7.67 -30.99 21.48
N LEU A 109 8.41 -29.88 21.65
CA LEU A 109 7.82 -28.58 21.99
C LEU A 109 6.80 -28.09 20.94
N PRO A 110 7.09 -28.10 19.62
CA PRO A 110 6.09 -27.75 18.59
C PRO A 110 4.83 -28.63 18.69
N SER A 111 5.00 -29.93 18.88
CA SER A 111 3.90 -30.88 19.03
C SER A 111 3.08 -30.64 20.31
N ILE A 112 3.73 -30.19 21.39
CA ILE A 112 3.05 -29.81 22.65
C ILE A 112 2.19 -28.56 22.40
N LEU A 113 2.76 -27.52 21.78
CA LEU A 113 2.04 -26.28 21.46
C LEU A 113 0.85 -26.53 20.54
N GLU A 114 1.01 -27.39 19.53
CA GLU A 114 -0.10 -27.77 18.64
C GLU A 114 -1.23 -28.47 19.40
N ARG A 115 -0.90 -29.40 20.31
CA ARG A 115 -1.89 -30.07 21.16
C ARG A 115 -2.54 -29.13 22.17
N TRP A 116 -1.83 -28.12 22.66
CA TRP A 116 -2.41 -27.08 23.51
C TRP A 116 -3.36 -26.17 22.74
N TYR A 117 -3.02 -25.81 21.50
CA TYR A 117 -3.87 -25.03 20.60
C TYR A 117 -5.11 -25.83 20.15
N LYS A 118 -4.94 -27.11 19.86
CA LYS A 118 -6.02 -27.99 19.38
C LYS A 118 -5.97 -29.35 20.07
N PRO A 119 -6.60 -29.48 21.25
CA PRO A 119 -6.61 -30.73 22.00
C PRO A 119 -7.17 -31.91 21.19
N PRO A 120 -6.56 -33.11 21.29
CA PRO A 120 -7.03 -34.30 20.61
C PRO A 120 -8.43 -34.68 21.09
N ARG A 121 -9.26 -35.21 20.18
CA ARG A 121 -10.64 -35.61 20.48
C ARG A 121 -10.72 -37.13 20.64
N SER A 122 -11.42 -37.59 21.67
CA SER A 122 -11.79 -39.01 21.79
C SER A 122 -12.70 -39.42 20.63
N GLN A 123 -12.44 -40.57 20.02
CA GLN A 123 -13.28 -41.06 18.93
C GLN A 123 -14.72 -41.28 19.40
N GLY A 124 -15.68 -40.74 18.66
CA GLY A 124 -17.11 -40.85 18.96
C GLY A 124 -17.68 -39.82 19.95
N SER A 125 -16.87 -38.91 20.50
CA SER A 125 -17.42 -37.85 21.35
C SER A 125 -18.19 -36.81 20.53
N THR A 126 -19.41 -36.49 20.94
CA THR A 126 -20.23 -35.37 20.41
C THR A 126 -20.06 -34.08 21.22
N SER A 127 -19.31 -34.10 22.32
CA SER A 127 -19.11 -32.92 23.16
C SER A 127 -18.31 -31.84 22.42
N VAL A 128 -18.53 -30.58 22.81
CA VAL A 128 -17.71 -29.44 22.38
C VAL A 128 -16.24 -29.74 22.72
N ARG A 129 -15.33 -29.48 21.77
CA ARG A 129 -13.89 -29.68 21.98
C ARG A 129 -13.42 -28.72 23.07
N ALA A 130 -12.58 -29.20 23.98
CA ALA A 130 -11.93 -28.34 24.97
C ALA A 130 -11.13 -27.25 24.27
N GLU A 131 -11.24 -26.01 24.73
CA GLU A 131 -10.55 -24.86 24.13
C GLU A 131 -9.04 -24.93 24.33
N GLY A 132 -8.57 -25.65 25.36
CA GLY A 132 -7.15 -25.76 25.67
C GLY A 132 -6.52 -24.39 25.92
N ALA A 133 -5.32 -24.16 25.39
CA ALA A 133 -4.64 -22.87 25.45
C ALA A 133 -4.94 -21.98 24.23
N ARG A 134 -5.88 -22.36 23.36
CA ARG A 134 -6.21 -21.66 22.12
C ARG A 134 -6.40 -20.14 22.29
N PRO A 135 -7.26 -19.63 23.18
CA PRO A 135 -7.50 -18.18 23.27
C PRO A 135 -6.25 -17.40 23.72
N VAL A 136 -5.42 -18.01 24.57
CA VAL A 136 -4.15 -17.39 25.02
C VAL A 136 -3.15 -17.40 23.86
N LEU A 137 -2.96 -18.53 23.20
CA LEU A 137 -2.02 -18.64 22.07
C LEU A 137 -2.41 -17.74 20.89
N GLU A 138 -3.70 -17.63 20.56
CA GLU A 138 -4.16 -16.71 19.51
C GLU A 138 -3.88 -15.25 19.87
N ARG A 139 -4.14 -14.84 21.11
CA ARG A 139 -3.85 -13.48 21.58
C ARG A 139 -2.36 -13.17 21.54
N GLU A 140 -1.53 -14.02 22.13
CA GLU A 140 -0.08 -13.79 22.18
C GLU A 140 0.55 -13.85 20.78
N ALA A 141 0.09 -14.75 19.91
CA ALA A 141 0.55 -14.78 18.52
C ALA A 141 0.18 -13.50 17.76
N PHE A 142 -1.02 -12.98 17.98
CA PHE A 142 -1.46 -11.73 17.39
C PHE A 142 -0.60 -10.55 17.87
N ASP A 143 -0.34 -10.45 19.17
CA ASP A 143 0.50 -9.40 19.76
C ASP A 143 1.95 -9.47 19.26
N CYS A 144 2.51 -10.68 19.11
CA CYS A 144 3.84 -10.90 18.52
C CYS A 144 3.90 -10.41 17.07
N VAL A 145 2.93 -10.78 16.24
CA VAL A 145 2.87 -10.33 14.83
C VAL A 145 2.70 -8.82 14.77
N ALA A 146 1.80 -8.25 15.58
CA ALA A 146 1.57 -6.80 15.63
C ALA A 146 2.84 -6.02 15.97
N ARG A 147 3.62 -6.52 16.95
CA ARG A 147 4.91 -5.93 17.32
C ARG A 147 5.94 -5.99 16.19
N VAL A 148 6.08 -7.14 15.54
CA VAL A 148 7.00 -7.29 14.40
C VAL A 148 6.60 -6.29 13.33
N VAL A 149 5.32 -6.25 12.95
CA VAL A 149 4.81 -5.28 11.99
C VAL A 149 5.11 -3.84 12.41
N GLU A 150 4.93 -3.47 13.68
CA GLU A 150 5.23 -2.12 14.17
C GLU A 150 6.72 -1.77 14.09
N GLU A 151 7.60 -2.69 14.48
CA GLU A 151 9.06 -2.54 14.39
C GLU A 151 9.50 -2.35 12.92
N GLU A 152 8.93 -3.14 11.99
CA GLU A 152 9.19 -3.03 10.56
C GLU A 152 8.60 -1.74 9.95
N LEU A 153 7.44 -1.31 10.43
CA LEU A 153 6.82 -0.06 10.04
C LEU A 153 7.65 1.15 10.47
N ASP A 154 8.28 1.11 11.64
CA ASP A 154 9.17 2.19 12.07
C ASP A 154 10.44 2.25 11.22
N GLY A 155 11.01 1.11 10.79
CA GLY A 155 12.21 1.05 9.95
C GLY A 155 12.08 1.78 8.60
N VAL A 156 10.91 1.75 7.97
CA VAL A 156 10.68 2.33 6.63
C VAL A 156 9.94 3.68 6.69
N LYS A 157 9.72 4.23 7.91
CA LYS A 157 8.83 5.40 8.15
C LYS A 157 9.30 6.67 7.46
N ASP A 158 10.60 6.93 7.47
CA ASP A 158 11.17 8.16 6.91
C ASP A 158 11.14 8.16 5.37
N SER A 159 11.33 6.98 4.74
CA SER A 159 11.27 6.81 3.29
C SER A 159 9.87 7.03 2.70
N MET A 160 8.83 6.83 3.52
CA MET A 160 7.43 6.90 3.10
C MET A 160 6.74 8.21 3.51
N ARG A 161 7.47 9.11 4.17
CA ARG A 161 6.95 10.39 4.63
C ARG A 161 6.71 11.32 3.44
N CYS A 162 5.47 11.76 3.26
CA CYS A 162 5.13 12.82 2.30
C CYS A 162 5.32 14.19 2.96
N PRO A 163 6.24 15.05 2.50
CA PRO A 163 6.21 16.47 2.87
C PRO A 163 4.91 17.14 2.38
N ALA A 164 4.52 18.24 3.04
CA ALA A 164 3.28 18.96 2.73
C ALA A 164 3.24 19.57 1.31
N GLU A 165 4.40 19.65 0.65
CA GLU A 165 4.63 20.23 -0.67
C GLU A 165 4.35 19.26 -1.83
N ASP A 166 3.95 18.01 -1.57
CA ASP A 166 3.82 16.93 -2.57
C ASP A 166 2.71 17.09 -3.63
N LEU A 167 1.90 18.16 -3.55
CA LEU A 167 0.99 18.55 -4.64
C LEU A 167 1.59 19.64 -5.54
N SER A 168 2.89 19.91 -5.43
CA SER A 168 3.64 20.74 -6.37
C SER A 168 4.05 19.93 -7.61
N THR A 169 4.34 20.64 -8.69
CA THR A 169 4.96 20.09 -9.89
C THR A 169 6.26 19.36 -9.57
N GLU A 170 7.13 19.93 -8.70
CA GLU A 170 8.37 19.27 -8.31
C GLU A 170 8.12 18.00 -7.46
N GLY A 171 7.15 18.02 -6.55
CA GLY A 171 6.83 16.87 -5.70
C GLY A 171 6.29 15.66 -6.48
N LEU A 172 5.44 15.92 -7.48
CA LEU A 172 4.85 14.89 -8.34
C LEU A 172 5.84 14.32 -9.38
N THR A 173 6.77 15.15 -9.88
CA THR A 173 7.74 14.74 -10.91
C THR A 173 9.06 14.22 -10.35
N SER A 174 9.40 14.55 -9.10
CA SER A 174 10.60 14.04 -8.42
C SER A 174 10.49 12.59 -7.96
N PHE A 175 9.31 11.96 -8.09
CA PHE A 175 9.16 10.55 -7.74
C PHE A 175 9.47 9.67 -8.95
N GLN A 176 10.61 8.98 -8.91
CA GLN A 176 10.93 7.95 -9.89
C GLN A 176 10.54 6.56 -9.35
N ILE A 177 9.76 5.82 -10.14
CA ILE A 177 9.36 4.45 -9.79
C ILE A 177 10.59 3.55 -9.66
N GLU A 178 11.65 3.83 -10.42
CA GLU A 178 12.92 3.12 -10.39
C GLU A 178 13.65 3.30 -9.03
N ASP A 179 13.66 4.51 -8.48
CA ASP A 179 14.23 4.80 -7.16
C ASP A 179 13.44 4.12 -6.04
N LEU A 180 12.11 4.06 -6.18
CA LEU A 180 11.26 3.30 -5.26
C LEU A 180 11.59 1.81 -5.38
N MET A 181 11.67 1.26 -6.58
CA MET A 181 12.02 -0.15 -6.82
C MET A 181 13.41 -0.51 -6.28
N LEU A 182 14.38 0.40 -6.37
CA LEU A 182 15.73 0.22 -5.83
C LEU A 182 15.77 0.26 -4.30
N LYS A 183 15.00 1.17 -3.67
CA LYS A 183 14.84 1.21 -2.21
C LYS A 183 14.09 -0.01 -1.70
N LEU A 184 13.00 -0.37 -2.38
CA LEU A 184 12.23 -1.58 -2.11
C LEU A 184 13.14 -2.79 -2.21
N LYS A 185 13.87 -3.01 -3.31
CA LYS A 185 14.80 -4.14 -3.44
C LYS A 185 15.86 -4.24 -2.34
N ARG A 186 16.32 -3.11 -1.79
CA ARG A 186 17.23 -3.13 -0.62
C ARG A 186 16.52 -3.55 0.67
N ASP A 187 15.23 -3.26 0.77
CA ASP A 187 14.40 -3.53 1.94
C ASP A 187 13.63 -4.87 1.83
N THR A 188 13.39 -5.42 0.62
CA THR A 188 12.65 -6.68 0.40
C THR A 188 13.42 -7.92 0.81
N ASP A 189 14.76 -7.87 0.80
CA ASP A 189 15.60 -8.93 1.40
C ASP A 189 15.42 -9.00 2.94
N LYS A 190 14.64 -8.07 3.53
CA LYS A 190 14.33 -8.01 4.96
C LYS A 190 12.85 -7.97 5.30
N ASN A 191 11.92 -7.78 4.35
CA ASN A 191 10.51 -7.53 4.68
C ASN A 191 9.49 -7.73 3.53
N PRO A 192 8.48 -8.60 3.69
CA PRO A 192 7.41 -8.76 2.71
C PRO A 192 6.17 -7.82 2.87
N ASP A 193 5.97 -7.12 4.00
CA ASP A 193 4.68 -6.44 4.30
C ASP A 193 4.56 -4.95 3.91
N LEU A 194 4.83 -4.67 2.64
CA LEU A 194 4.68 -3.32 2.04
C LEU A 194 3.24 -2.86 1.80
N VAL A 195 2.27 -3.77 1.84
CA VAL A 195 0.86 -3.51 1.52
C VAL A 195 0.19 -2.67 2.62
N GLU A 196 0.53 -2.89 3.88
CA GLU A 196 -0.10 -2.20 5.01
C GLU A 196 0.28 -0.71 5.08
N LYS A 197 1.50 -0.37 4.67
CA LYS A 197 2.04 1.00 4.71
C LYS A 197 1.37 1.96 3.72
N SER A 198 0.80 1.43 2.65
CA SER A 198 0.04 2.22 1.66
C SER A 198 -1.29 2.74 2.22
N ARG A 199 -1.76 2.21 3.37
CA ARG A 199 -3.05 2.57 3.99
C ARG A 199 -3.02 3.84 4.84
N SER A 200 -1.84 4.41 5.17
CA SER A 200 -1.75 5.64 5.97
C SER A 200 -1.95 6.90 5.12
N HIS A 201 -2.89 7.75 5.54
CA HIS A 201 -3.24 9.01 4.87
C HIS A 201 -2.08 10.03 4.78
N HIS A 202 -1.11 9.95 5.69
CA HIS A 202 0.02 10.87 5.76
C HIS A 202 1.33 10.28 5.21
N ASN A 203 1.42 8.96 5.03
CA ASN A 203 2.68 8.25 4.70
C ASN A 203 2.60 7.40 3.42
N SER A 204 1.86 7.83 2.40
CA SER A 204 1.68 7.03 1.18
C SER A 204 1.91 7.85 -0.09
N ARG A 205 3.16 8.29 -0.30
CA ARG A 205 3.57 8.99 -1.53
C ARG A 205 3.19 8.23 -2.79
N PHE A 206 3.42 6.92 -2.79
CA PHE A 206 3.02 6.02 -3.86
C PHE A 206 1.50 6.02 -4.10
N ALA A 207 0.69 5.85 -3.05
CA ALA A 207 -0.76 5.84 -3.20
C ALA A 207 -1.29 7.21 -3.67
N LYS A 208 -0.74 8.32 -3.19
CA LYS A 208 -1.09 9.68 -3.67
C LYS A 208 -0.79 9.83 -5.15
N LEU A 209 0.40 9.44 -5.61
CA LEU A 209 0.80 9.49 -7.02
C LEU A 209 -0.06 8.59 -7.89
N LEU A 210 -0.21 7.32 -7.51
CA LEU A 210 -1.02 6.35 -8.23
C LEU A 210 -2.49 6.81 -8.32
N THR A 211 -3.02 7.41 -7.27
CA THR A 211 -4.39 7.96 -7.30
C THR A 211 -4.52 9.15 -8.24
N THR A 212 -3.58 10.08 -8.20
CA THR A 212 -3.56 11.24 -9.10
C THR A 212 -3.44 10.77 -10.56
N PHE A 213 -2.54 9.81 -10.83
CA PHE A 213 -2.38 9.20 -12.15
C PHE A 213 -3.67 8.52 -12.61
N LEU A 214 -4.21 7.57 -11.86
CA LEU A 214 -5.44 6.85 -12.22
C LEU A 214 -6.62 7.81 -12.43
N ARG A 215 -6.75 8.84 -11.58
CA ARG A 215 -7.79 9.85 -11.73
C ARG A 215 -7.59 10.67 -13.01
N SER A 216 -6.36 11.04 -13.35
CA SER A 216 -6.05 11.74 -14.60
C SER A 216 -6.34 10.90 -15.85
N GLN A 217 -6.24 9.57 -15.75
CA GLN A 217 -6.64 8.62 -16.81
C GLN A 217 -8.15 8.40 -16.91
N GLY A 218 -8.96 9.10 -16.10
CA GLY A 218 -10.43 8.97 -16.13
C GLY A 218 -10.98 7.78 -15.35
N THR A 219 -10.20 7.19 -14.43
CA THR A 219 -10.66 6.03 -13.64
C THR A 219 -11.96 6.36 -12.86
N PRO A 220 -12.97 5.48 -12.93
CA PRO A 220 -14.24 5.65 -12.21
C PRO A 220 -14.04 5.71 -10.69
N ALA A 221 -14.92 6.43 -10.00
CA ALA A 221 -14.89 6.54 -8.53
C ALA A 221 -14.94 5.16 -7.85
N LYS A 222 -15.82 4.27 -8.32
CA LYS A 222 -15.95 2.90 -7.80
C LYS A 222 -14.65 2.09 -7.89
N SER A 223 -13.90 2.25 -8.98
CA SER A 223 -12.62 1.56 -9.16
C SER A 223 -11.54 2.12 -8.21
N ILE A 224 -11.53 3.43 -7.99
CA ILE A 224 -10.64 4.06 -7.00
C ILE A 224 -11.01 3.62 -5.58
N ASP A 225 -12.31 3.50 -5.26
CA ASP A 225 -12.76 3.05 -3.94
C ASP A 225 -12.43 1.56 -3.70
N LEU A 226 -12.51 0.73 -4.74
CA LEU A 226 -12.04 -0.66 -4.69
C LEU A 226 -10.52 -0.73 -4.41
N LEU A 227 -9.71 0.01 -5.16
CA LEU A 227 -8.25 0.07 -4.96
C LEU A 227 -7.87 0.66 -3.60
N ARG A 228 -8.67 1.59 -3.08
CA ARG A 228 -8.53 2.13 -1.73
C ARG A 228 -8.78 1.05 -0.67
N ALA A 229 -9.75 0.16 -0.87
CA ALA A 229 -10.00 -0.95 0.05
C ALA A 229 -8.76 -1.87 0.17
N PHE A 230 -8.07 -2.08 -0.95
CA PHE A 230 -6.77 -2.77 -1.01
C PHE A 230 -5.58 -1.93 -0.50
N GLY A 231 -5.79 -0.68 -0.10
CA GLY A 231 -4.73 0.21 0.37
C GLY A 231 -3.84 0.79 -0.72
N LEU A 232 -4.11 0.53 -2.01
CA LEU A 232 -3.23 0.93 -3.11
C LEU A 232 -3.40 2.41 -3.51
N THR A 233 -4.58 2.98 -3.26
CA THR A 233 -4.92 4.35 -3.64
C THR A 233 -5.54 5.12 -2.48
N MET A 234 -5.41 6.45 -2.55
CA MET A 234 -6.19 7.40 -1.78
C MET A 234 -7.66 7.39 -2.22
N SER A 235 -8.50 8.05 -1.44
CA SER A 235 -9.93 8.14 -1.73
C SER A 235 -10.21 8.95 -3.00
N HIS A 236 -11.33 8.65 -3.65
CA HIS A 236 -11.83 9.47 -4.75
C HIS A 236 -11.99 10.94 -4.34
N GLN A 237 -12.57 11.19 -3.17
CA GLN A 237 -12.72 12.55 -2.64
C GLN A 237 -11.38 13.27 -2.45
N TRP A 238 -10.36 12.56 -1.95
CA TRP A 238 -9.01 13.11 -1.83
C TRP A 238 -8.46 13.47 -3.21
N SER A 239 -8.64 12.60 -4.21
CA SER A 239 -8.15 12.83 -5.58
C SER A 239 -8.74 14.08 -6.23
N VAL A 240 -10.03 14.34 -6.02
CA VAL A 240 -10.72 15.53 -6.54
C VAL A 240 -10.17 16.79 -5.87
N ARG A 241 -10.03 16.78 -4.54
CA ARG A 241 -9.46 17.90 -3.80
C ARG A 241 -8.00 18.18 -4.19
N ALA A 242 -7.22 17.12 -4.38
CA ALA A 242 -5.82 17.22 -4.80
C ALA A 242 -5.70 17.88 -6.18
N LEU A 243 -6.49 17.43 -7.17
CA LEU A 243 -6.49 18.02 -8.51
C LEU A 243 -6.94 19.48 -8.52
N ASN A 244 -7.97 19.82 -7.74
CA ASN A 244 -8.42 21.21 -7.62
C ASN A 244 -7.30 22.10 -7.05
N LYS A 245 -6.63 21.63 -6.00
CA LYS A 245 -5.52 22.36 -5.37
C LYS A 245 -4.32 22.53 -6.31
N ILE A 246 -3.99 21.51 -7.11
CA ILE A 246 -2.95 21.61 -8.15
C ILE A 246 -3.34 22.68 -9.17
N SER A 247 -4.58 22.65 -9.66
CA SER A 247 -5.09 23.64 -10.62
C SER A 247 -5.06 25.07 -10.06
N GLU A 248 -5.50 25.27 -8.81
CA GLU A 248 -5.44 26.55 -8.12
C GLU A 248 -4.01 27.09 -7.99
N ASN A 249 -3.07 26.22 -7.60
CA ASN A 249 -1.65 26.58 -7.46
C ASN A 249 -1.03 26.98 -8.81
N GLU A 250 -1.29 26.22 -9.87
CA GLU A 250 -0.76 26.54 -11.21
C GLU A 250 -1.38 27.82 -11.78
N MET A 251 -2.68 28.03 -11.57
CA MET A 251 -3.34 29.29 -11.97
C MET A 251 -2.82 30.50 -11.19
N ALA A 252 -2.40 30.33 -9.93
CA ALA A 252 -1.75 31.39 -9.18
C ALA A 252 -0.41 31.78 -9.81
N LYS A 253 0.42 30.80 -10.21
CA LYS A 253 1.67 31.05 -10.95
C LYS A 253 1.43 31.76 -12.28
N VAL A 254 0.43 31.32 -13.05
CA VAL A 254 0.06 31.96 -14.33
C VAL A 254 -0.33 33.42 -14.12
N ARG A 255 -1.08 33.75 -13.06
CA ARG A 255 -1.45 35.15 -12.75
C ARG A 255 -0.23 36.01 -12.44
N GLU A 256 0.74 35.48 -11.70
CA GLU A 256 1.99 36.17 -11.41
C GLU A 256 2.82 36.41 -12.68
N MET A 257 2.89 35.40 -13.56
CA MET A 257 3.59 35.50 -14.84
C MET A 257 2.93 36.51 -15.80
N VAL A 258 1.60 36.57 -15.84
CA VAL A 258 0.85 37.55 -16.66
C VAL A 258 1.15 39.00 -16.26
N GLN A 259 1.48 39.25 -14.98
CA GLN A 259 1.82 40.58 -14.50
C GLN A 259 3.26 41.00 -14.83
N THR A 260 4.14 40.04 -15.11
CA THR A 260 5.60 40.26 -15.18
C THR A 260 6.19 40.00 -16.56
N LEU A 261 5.60 39.11 -17.35
CA LEU A 261 6.13 38.65 -18.63
C LEU A 261 5.22 39.04 -19.79
N LEU A 262 5.81 39.20 -20.97
CA LEU A 262 5.05 39.27 -22.21
C LEU A 262 4.36 37.93 -22.45
N PHE A 263 3.08 37.97 -22.78
CA PHE A 263 2.27 36.78 -23.04
C PHE A 263 1.38 36.94 -24.27
N VAL A 264 1.05 35.81 -24.88
CA VAL A 264 0.06 35.70 -25.96
C VAL A 264 -1.03 34.77 -25.49
N ILE A 265 -2.29 35.16 -25.68
CA ILE A 265 -3.44 34.32 -25.35
C ILE A 265 -4.07 33.81 -26.64
N THR A 266 -4.20 32.49 -26.75
CA THR A 266 -5.08 31.88 -27.74
C THR A 266 -6.32 31.35 -27.04
N HIS A 267 -7.49 31.67 -27.54
CA HIS A 267 -8.75 31.14 -27.03
C HIS A 267 -9.50 30.42 -28.13
N ASP A 268 -10.22 29.38 -27.74
CA ASP A 268 -11.14 28.63 -28.59
C ASP A 268 -12.47 28.43 -27.86
N ASN A 269 -13.56 28.35 -28.62
CA ASN A 269 -14.89 28.11 -28.09
C ASN A 269 -15.12 26.59 -28.01
N GLY A 270 -15.13 26.08 -26.78
CA GLY A 270 -15.44 24.69 -26.48
C GLY A 270 -16.95 24.50 -26.39
N ASN A 271 -17.47 23.54 -27.15
CA ASN A 271 -18.90 23.25 -27.18
C ASN A 271 -19.10 21.76 -26.95
N ILE A 272 -19.61 21.39 -25.77
CA ILE A 272 -19.74 20.00 -25.33
C ILE A 272 -21.23 19.61 -25.31
N PRO A 273 -21.67 18.80 -26.29
CA PRO A 273 -23.05 18.32 -26.31
C PRO A 273 -23.23 17.12 -25.37
N PHE A 274 -24.04 17.29 -24.32
CA PHE A 274 -24.49 16.19 -23.48
C PHE A 274 -25.79 15.64 -24.03
N ARG A 275 -25.70 14.46 -24.67
CA ARG A 275 -26.85 13.78 -25.26
C ARG A 275 -27.33 12.66 -24.35
N VAL A 276 -28.62 12.64 -24.10
CA VAL A 276 -29.28 11.55 -23.37
C VAL A 276 -30.06 10.69 -24.35
N PHE A 277 -30.07 9.38 -24.14
CA PHE A 277 -30.73 8.42 -25.04
C PHE A 277 -32.25 8.63 -25.12
N SER A 278 -32.87 9.03 -24.01
CA SER A 278 -34.29 9.37 -23.92
C SER A 278 -34.44 10.65 -23.11
N GLN A 279 -35.08 11.66 -23.70
CA GLN A 279 -35.37 12.92 -23.03
C GLN A 279 -36.52 12.74 -22.04
N ARG A 280 -36.29 13.18 -20.80
CA ARG A 280 -37.29 13.26 -19.73
C ARG A 280 -37.33 14.67 -19.16
N LEU A 281 -38.38 15.01 -18.42
CA LEU A 281 -38.59 16.34 -17.82
C LEU A 281 -37.39 16.80 -16.96
N ASP A 282 -36.72 15.86 -16.30
CA ASP A 282 -35.57 16.04 -15.42
C ASP A 282 -34.22 15.69 -16.07
N ASN A 283 -34.22 15.10 -17.27
CA ASN A 283 -33.02 14.63 -17.95
C ASN A 283 -33.09 14.97 -19.44
N GLN A 284 -32.67 16.18 -19.78
CA GLN A 284 -32.69 16.73 -21.12
C GLN A 284 -31.29 16.74 -21.73
N SER A 285 -31.25 16.62 -23.06
CA SER A 285 -29.99 16.91 -23.76
C SER A 285 -29.71 18.40 -23.59
N HIS A 286 -28.48 18.73 -23.20
CA HIS A 286 -28.07 20.11 -23.01
C HIS A 286 -26.70 20.32 -23.64
N PHE A 287 -26.36 21.59 -23.79
CA PHE A 287 -25.16 22.01 -24.48
C PHE A 287 -24.40 22.95 -23.56
N ASP A 288 -23.24 22.51 -23.13
CA ASP A 288 -22.35 23.34 -22.33
C ASP A 288 -21.40 24.08 -23.28
N SER A 289 -21.59 25.39 -23.37
CA SER A 289 -20.69 26.29 -24.08
C SER A 289 -19.68 26.85 -23.10
N GLY A 290 -18.40 26.72 -23.43
CA GLY A 290 -17.28 27.25 -22.68
C GLY A 290 -16.24 27.89 -23.60
N THR A 291 -15.29 28.59 -22.99
CA THR A 291 -14.12 29.13 -23.69
C THR A 291 -12.89 28.54 -23.04
N ALA A 292 -12.10 27.79 -23.82
CA ALA A 292 -10.79 27.32 -23.39
C ALA A 292 -9.75 28.34 -23.85
N SER A 293 -8.82 28.69 -22.97
CA SER A 293 -7.79 29.68 -23.27
C SER A 293 -6.43 29.20 -22.81
N THR A 294 -5.44 29.30 -23.70
CA THR A 294 -4.05 28.93 -23.45
C THR A 294 -3.21 30.20 -23.47
N VAL A 295 -2.41 30.38 -22.42
CA VAL A 295 -1.48 31.50 -22.28
C VAL A 295 -0.07 31.03 -22.59
N PHE A 296 0.58 31.67 -23.56
CA PHE A 296 1.98 31.45 -23.92
C PHE A 296 2.82 32.58 -23.36
N PHE A 297 3.85 32.27 -22.58
CA PHE A 297 4.78 33.26 -22.04
C PHE A 297 6.07 33.29 -22.85
N GLN A 298 6.70 34.47 -22.94
CA GLN A 298 8.03 34.62 -23.56
C GLN A 298 9.02 35.20 -22.53
N PRO A 299 9.68 34.33 -21.73
CA PRO A 299 10.50 34.76 -20.58
C PRO A 299 11.71 35.64 -20.92
N ASN A 300 12.17 35.61 -22.17
CA ASN A 300 13.37 36.31 -22.65
C ASN A 300 13.05 37.34 -23.75
N ALA A 301 11.80 37.77 -23.89
CA ALA A 301 11.45 38.81 -24.85
C ALA A 301 12.11 40.15 -24.44
N PRO A 302 12.75 40.88 -25.37
CA PRO A 302 13.10 42.26 -25.09
C PRO A 302 11.83 43.05 -24.76
N PRO A 303 11.87 43.99 -23.79
CA PRO A 303 10.71 44.78 -23.43
C PRO A 303 10.26 45.59 -24.64
N GLU A 304 9.10 45.25 -25.20
CA GLU A 304 8.51 46.04 -26.27
C GLU A 304 7.91 47.32 -25.69
N PRO A 305 8.10 48.47 -26.37
CA PRO A 305 7.43 49.70 -25.98
C PRO A 305 5.91 49.49 -26.06
N PRO A 306 5.12 50.10 -25.16
CA PRO A 306 3.68 49.92 -25.13
C PRO A 306 3.08 50.22 -26.50
N LEU A 307 2.28 49.28 -27.00
CA LEU A 307 1.67 49.34 -28.33
C LEU A 307 0.73 50.55 -28.39
N CYS A 308 1.21 51.65 -28.97
CA CYS A 308 0.40 52.83 -29.19
C CYS A 308 -0.51 52.59 -30.38
N ASN A 309 -1.82 52.76 -30.17
CA ASN A 309 -2.84 52.59 -31.21
C ASN A 309 -2.54 53.42 -32.47
N ARG A 310 -1.92 54.59 -32.29
CA ARG A 310 -1.47 55.47 -33.37
C ARG A 310 -0.35 54.83 -34.20
N THR A 311 0.63 54.22 -33.55
CA THR A 311 1.73 53.52 -34.21
C THR A 311 1.23 52.31 -35.00
N LEU A 312 0.26 51.56 -34.47
CA LEU A 312 -0.37 50.45 -35.19
C LEU A 312 -1.16 50.93 -36.41
N GLN A 313 -1.89 52.05 -36.30
CA GLN A 313 -2.58 52.67 -37.44
C GLN A 313 -1.61 53.18 -38.51
N GLU A 314 -0.47 53.76 -38.12
CA GLU A 314 0.60 54.19 -39.02
C GLU A 314 1.23 53.00 -39.76
N PHE A 315 1.52 51.90 -39.06
CA PHE A 315 1.98 50.65 -39.66
C PHE A 315 0.96 50.07 -40.64
N HIS A 316 -0.33 50.05 -40.29
CA HIS A 316 -1.39 49.60 -41.20
C HIS A 316 -1.51 50.50 -42.43
N ALA A 317 -1.38 51.83 -42.28
CA ALA A 317 -1.42 52.77 -43.39
C ALA A 317 -0.20 52.60 -44.32
N GLN A 318 0.96 52.27 -43.77
CA GLN A 318 2.18 51.99 -44.54
C GLN A 318 2.10 50.63 -45.25
N GLY A 319 1.60 49.59 -44.59
CA GLY A 319 1.36 48.27 -45.19
C GLY A 319 0.34 48.31 -46.33
N ARG A 320 -0.69 49.18 -46.26
CA ARG A 320 -1.61 49.40 -47.39
C ARG A 320 -0.94 49.98 -48.63
N LYS A 321 0.16 50.73 -48.48
CA LYS A 321 0.91 51.31 -49.61
C LYS A 321 1.87 50.30 -50.25
N THR A 322 2.21 49.23 -49.54
CA THR A 322 3.15 48.19 -49.98
C THR A 322 2.55 46.80 -49.70
N PRO A 323 1.50 46.42 -50.46
CA PRO A 323 0.88 45.12 -50.27
C PRO A 323 1.87 44.01 -50.63
N LEU A 324 1.89 42.96 -49.80
CA LEU A 324 2.68 41.76 -50.04
C LEU A 324 2.27 41.14 -51.38
N THR A 325 3.25 40.91 -52.23
CA THR A 325 3.07 40.22 -53.50
C THR A 325 3.04 38.70 -53.30
N VAL A 326 2.47 37.99 -54.27
CA VAL A 326 2.34 36.52 -54.22
C VAL A 326 3.69 35.83 -54.06
N ASN A 327 4.75 36.36 -54.67
CA ASN A 327 6.10 35.82 -54.56
C ASN A 327 6.69 36.05 -53.15
N GLU A 328 6.44 37.21 -52.53
CA GLU A 328 6.87 37.47 -51.16
C GLU A 328 6.13 36.58 -50.16
N LEU A 329 4.85 36.29 -50.39
CA LEU A 329 4.10 35.33 -49.60
C LEU A 329 4.68 33.91 -49.73
N TYR A 330 5.07 33.50 -50.94
CA TYR A 330 5.73 32.22 -51.17
C TYR A 330 7.07 32.13 -50.45
N ASP A 331 7.92 33.17 -50.55
CA ASP A 331 9.22 33.21 -49.88
C ASP A 331 9.10 33.23 -48.35
N LEU A 332 8.13 33.98 -47.81
CA LEU A 332 7.84 33.98 -46.37
C LEU A 332 7.36 32.60 -45.88
N SER A 333 6.59 31.88 -46.69
CA SER A 333 6.14 30.53 -46.37
C SER A 333 7.31 29.53 -46.30
N GLN A 334 8.28 29.65 -47.22
CA GLN A 334 9.47 28.80 -47.25
C GLN A 334 10.41 29.09 -46.08
N ARG A 335 10.62 30.37 -45.74
CA ARG A 335 11.43 30.76 -44.56
C ARG A 335 10.84 30.24 -43.24
N ARG A 336 9.52 30.17 -43.12
CA ARG A 336 8.84 29.61 -41.93
C ARG A 336 9.10 28.12 -41.75
N VAL A 337 9.19 27.35 -42.83
CA VAL A 337 9.54 25.92 -42.80
C VAL A 337 10.98 25.73 -42.31
N GLN A 338 11.89 26.62 -42.73
CA GLN A 338 13.30 26.54 -42.35
C GLN A 338 13.56 26.91 -40.87
N PHE A 339 12.80 27.86 -40.30
CA PHE A 339 12.85 28.17 -38.87
C PHE A 339 12.28 27.06 -37.98
N ARG A 340 11.28 26.30 -38.45
CA ARG A 340 10.76 25.14 -37.70
C ARG A 340 11.80 24.02 -37.56
N LEU A 341 12.68 23.84 -38.55
CA LEU A 341 13.73 22.81 -38.53
C LEU A 341 14.88 23.14 -37.56
N ILE A 342 15.12 24.43 -37.27
CA ILE A 342 16.21 24.87 -36.38
C ILE A 342 15.77 24.90 -34.90
N SER A 343 14.45 24.96 -34.62
CA SER A 343 13.91 24.95 -33.26
C SER A 343 13.59 23.55 -32.71
N THR A 344 13.80 22.49 -33.51
CA THR A 344 13.56 21.09 -33.14
C THR A 344 14.84 20.25 -33.06
N ALA A 345 16.01 20.89 -33.05
CA ALA A 345 17.29 20.31 -32.65
C ALA A 345 17.72 20.98 -31.35
#